data_AF-A0A7J9DHT2-F1
#
_entry.id   AF-A0A7J9DHT2-F1
#
_cell.length_a   1.000
_cell.length_b   1.000
_cell.length_c   1.000
_cell.angle_alpha   90.00
_cell.angle_beta   90.00
_cell.angle_gamma   90.00
#
_symmetry.space_group_name_H-M   'P 1'
#
loop_
_entity.id
_entity.type
_entity.pdbx_description
1 polymer ?
#
loop_
_entity_poly.entity_id
_entity_poly.type
_entity_poly.pdbx_seq_one_letter_code
_entity_poly.pdbx_strand_id
1 'polypeptide(L)' 'MLLHGNDRACLASGFYTYDAFIAAASSFPAFATTGDQATHKREIAAFLAQTAHETTGGRGWAALDGPYAWGYCYNKELN' A
#
# COMPACT_ATOMS: atom_id res chain seq x y z
N MET A 1 -0.17 8.45 0.44
CA MET A 1 -0.83 7.25 -0.13
C MET A 1 -1.23 6.27 0.97
N LEU A 2 -0.33 5.97 1.93
CA LEU A 2 -0.61 5.08 3.06
C LEU A 2 -0.59 5.86 4.39
N LEU A 3 -1.58 6.73 4.61
CA LEU A 3 -1.56 7.68 5.73
C LEU A 3 -1.70 6.96 7.08
N HIS A 4 -2.57 5.96 7.16
CA HIS A 4 -2.88 5.24 8.40
C HIS A 4 -2.29 3.84 8.48
N GLY A 5 -1.45 3.41 7.53
CA GLY A 5 -0.86 2.06 7.52
C GLY A 5 0.03 1.74 8.74
N ASN A 6 0.57 2.77 9.39
CA ASN A 6 1.34 2.66 10.63
C ASN A 6 0.55 3.11 11.88
N ASP A 7 -0.75 3.36 11.77
CA ASP A 7 -1.57 3.68 12.93
C ASP A 7 -1.54 2.54 13.97
N ARG A 8 -1.68 2.87 15.25
CA ARG A 8 -1.66 1.87 16.34
C ARG A 8 -2.83 0.89 16.28
N ALA A 9 -3.92 1.25 15.61
CA ALA A 9 -5.05 0.36 15.36
C ALA A 9 -4.75 -0.71 14.29
N CYS A 10 -3.67 -0.56 13.53
CA CYS A 10 -3.28 -1.51 12.49
C CYS A 10 -2.39 -2.63 13.05
N LEU A 11 -2.74 -3.88 12.72
CA LEU A 11 -2.01 -5.06 13.16
C LEU A 11 -0.64 -5.21 12.48
N ALA A 12 -0.45 -4.54 11.33
CA ALA A 12 0.81 -4.50 10.60
C ALA A 12 1.62 -3.21 10.82
N SER A 13 1.32 -2.42 11.87
CA SER A 13 2.04 -1.18 12.16
C SER A 13 3.56 -1.41 12.21
N GLY A 14 4.31 -0.65 11.40
CA GLY A 14 5.76 -0.74 11.30
C GLY A 14 6.30 -1.88 10.41
N PHE A 15 5.45 -2.78 9.92
CA PHE A 15 5.87 -3.89 9.05
C PHE A 15 6.19 -3.42 7.63
N TYR A 16 5.33 -2.57 7.06
CA TYR A 16 5.47 -2.07 5.69
C TYR A 16 6.31 -0.80 5.63
N THR A 17 7.61 -0.95 5.40
CA THR A 17 8.55 0.17 5.29
C THR A 17 8.82 0.54 3.83
N TYR A 18 9.16 1.81 3.60
CA TYR A 18 9.57 2.28 2.27
C TYR A 18 10.81 1.54 1.77
N ASP A 19 11.81 1.34 2.65
CA ASP A 19 13.05 0.65 2.28
C ASP A 19 12.80 -0.80 1.88
N ALA A 20 11.90 -1.51 2.56
CA ALA A 20 11.51 -2.87 2.17
C ALA A 20 10.81 -2.90 0.80
N PHE A 21 9.94 -1.91 0.52
CA PHE A 21 9.32 -1.77 -0.79
C PHE A 21 10.35 -1.51 -1.89
N ILE A 22 11.31 -0.61 -1.67
CA ILE A 22 12.37 -0.33 -2.65
C ILE A 22 13.30 -1.54 -2.86
N ALA A 23 13.67 -2.24 -1.79
CA ALA A 23 14.46 -3.47 -1.88
C ALA A 23 13.73 -4.55 -2.70
N ALA A 24 12.43 -4.75 -2.45
CA ALA A 24 11.62 -5.68 -3.24
C ALA A 24 11.50 -5.23 -4.71
N ALA A 25 11.17 -3.96 -4.95
CA ALA A 25 11.05 -3.41 -6.31
C ALA A 25 12.34 -3.55 -7.12
N SER A 26 13.52 -3.41 -6.49
CA SER A 26 14.82 -3.59 -7.15
C SER A 26 15.04 -5.03 -7.68
N SER A 27 14.32 -6.01 -7.14
CA SER A 27 14.35 -7.40 -7.62
C SER A 27 13.47 -7.64 -8.86
N PHE A 28 12.67 -6.64 -9.27
CA PHE A 28 11.81 -6.70 -10.45
C PHE A 28 12.17 -5.52 -11.39
N PRO A 29 13.23 -5.64 -12.20
CA PRO A 29 13.79 -4.51 -12.93
C PRO A 29 12.85 -3.81 -13.92
N ALA A 30 11.76 -4.47 -14.34
CA ALA A 30 10.74 -3.92 -15.23
C ALA A 30 9.59 -3.18 -14.51
N PHE A 31 9.46 -3.35 -13.19
CA PHE A 31 8.41 -2.75 -12.40
C PHE A 31 8.63 -1.24 -12.28
N ALA A 32 7.67 -0.45 -12.75
CA ALA A 32 7.68 1.01 -12.76
C ALA A 32 8.87 1.65 -13.50
N THR A 33 9.47 0.92 -14.43
CA THR A 33 10.60 1.35 -15.27
C THR A 33 10.34 1.15 -16.77
N THR A 34 9.15 0.65 -17.12
CA THR A 34 8.75 0.38 -18.50
C THR A 34 7.82 1.47 -19.04
N GLY A 35 8.23 2.13 -20.13
CA GLY A 35 7.42 3.14 -20.81
C GLY A 35 7.79 4.58 -20.42
N ASP A 36 6.77 5.45 -20.35
CA ASP A 36 6.95 6.86 -19.98
C ASP A 36 6.71 7.11 -18.49
N GLN A 37 7.08 8.30 -18.00
CA GLN A 37 6.92 8.65 -16.59
C GLN A 37 5.46 8.56 -16.10
N ALA A 38 4.49 8.85 -16.97
CA ALA A 38 3.07 8.72 -16.63
C ALA A 38 2.67 7.25 -16.44
N THR A 39 3.22 6.34 -17.23
CA THR A 39 3.01 4.89 -17.14
C THR A 39 3.66 4.33 -15.88
N HIS A 40 4.89 4.75 -15.55
CA HIS A 40 5.54 4.34 -14.30
C HIS A 40 4.71 4.74 -13.06
N LYS A 41 4.23 6.00 -13.03
CA LYS A 41 3.36 6.49 -11.95
C LYS A 41 2.04 5.71 -11.88
N ARG A 42 1.45 5.36 -13.02
CA ARG A 42 0.22 4.55 -13.08
C ARG A 42 0.44 3.14 -12.57
N GLU A 43 1.56 2.50 -12.92
CA GLU A 43 1.88 1.15 -12.45
C GLU A 43 2.04 1.10 -10.93
N ILE A 44 2.81 2.04 -10.36
CA ILE A 44 2.94 2.18 -8.90
C ILE A 44 1.58 2.42 -8.26
N ALA A 45 0.78 3.32 -8.83
CA ALA A 45 -0.53 3.65 -8.27
C ALA A 45 -1.49 2.44 -8.32
N ALA A 46 -1.49 1.68 -9.41
CA ALA A 46 -2.31 0.47 -9.56
C ALA A 46 -1.88 -0.63 -8.58
N PHE A 47 -0.57 -0.87 -8.48
CA PHE A 47 -0.01 -1.85 -7.53
C PHE A 47 -0.38 -1.49 -6.09
N LEU A 48 -0.14 -0.24 -5.68
CA LEU A 48 -0.45 0.22 -4.32
C LEU A 48 -1.95 0.22 -4.04
N ALA A 49 -2.80 0.55 -5.03
CA ALA A 49 -4.25 0.55 -4.84
C ALA A 49 -4.81 -0.87 -4.65
N GLN A 50 -4.37 -1.84 -5.47
CA GLN A 50 -4.78 -3.24 -5.33
C GLN A 50 -4.35 -3.83 -3.99
N THR A 51 -3.07 -3.72 -3.67
CA THR A 51 -2.54 -4.24 -2.41
C THR A 51 -3.08 -3.51 -1.18
N ALA A 52 -3.40 -2.21 -1.27
CA ALA A 52 -4.09 -1.48 -0.22
C ALA A 52 -5.52 -1.99 0.01
N HIS A 53 -6.23 -2.40 -1.04
CA HIS A 53 -7.55 -3.01 -0.91
C HIS A 53 -7.49 -4.33 -0.15
N GLU A 54 -6.57 -5.22 -0.52
CA GLU A 54 -6.36 -6.52 0.14
C GLU A 54 -6.01 -6.41 1.63
N THR A 55 -5.41 -5.29 2.04
CA THR A 55 -4.87 -5.09 3.40
C THR A 55 -5.57 -3.95 4.16
N THR A 56 -6.75 -3.52 3.71
CA THR A 56 -7.40 -2.31 4.22
C THR A 56 -7.90 -2.46 5.66
N GLY A 57 -7.64 -1.45 6.49
CA GLY A 57 -8.24 -1.25 7.81
C GLY A 57 -9.48 -0.35 7.81
N GLY A 58 -9.80 0.28 6.67
CA GLY A 58 -10.84 1.29 6.57
C GLY A 58 -12.24 0.68 6.67
N ARG A 59 -12.91 0.83 7.82
CA ARG A 59 -14.27 0.32 8.03
C ARG A 59 -15.32 1.30 7.52
N GLY A 60 -15.61 1.21 6.22
CA GLY A 60 -16.66 2.01 5.57
C GLY A 60 -16.34 3.51 5.51
N TRP A 61 -17.36 4.32 5.21
CA TRP A 61 -17.20 5.77 4.98
C TRP A 61 -16.90 6.59 6.25
N ALA A 62 -16.95 5.98 7.43
CA ALA A 62 -16.66 6.64 8.70
C ALA A 62 -15.16 6.61 9.09
N ALA A 63 -14.30 5.98 8.28
CA ALA A 63 -12.88 5.95 8.52
C ALA A 63 -12.28 7.38 8.47
N LEU A 64 -11.39 7.69 9.41
CA LEU A 64 -10.67 8.99 9.43
C LEU A 64 -9.91 9.17 8.11
N ASP A 65 -10.04 10.34 7.48
CA ASP A 65 -9.51 10.62 6.13
C ASP A 65 -10.04 9.72 4.99
N GLY A 66 -11.14 9.00 5.24
CA GLY A 66 -11.81 8.13 4.28
C GLY A 66 -11.21 6.73 4.16
N PRO A 67 -11.95 5.76 3.57
CA PRO A 67 -11.55 4.35 3.58
C PRO A 67 -10.27 4.05 2.78
N TYR A 68 -9.92 4.91 1.82
CA TYR A 68 -8.75 4.72 0.96
C TYR A 68 -7.43 5.14 1.61
N ALA A 69 -7.47 5.78 2.78
CA ALA A 69 -6.28 6.17 3.54
C ALA A 69 -5.71 5.04 4.44
N TRP A 70 -6.43 3.92 4.55
CA TRP A 70 -6.20 2.82 5.50
C TRP A 70 -5.65 1.55 4.87
N GLY A 71 -5.07 1.63 3.67
CA GLY A 71 -4.34 0.49 3.09
C GLY A 71 -3.16 0.07 3.97
N TYR A 72 -2.73 -1.20 3.83
CA TYR A 72 -1.57 -1.77 4.52
C TYR A 72 -1.71 -1.86 6.04
N CYS A 73 -2.94 -2.04 6.53
CA CYS A 73 -3.25 -2.16 7.96
C CYS A 73 -3.07 -3.60 8.49
N TYR A 74 -3.16 -4.60 7.60
CA TYR A 74 -2.99 -6.02 7.90
C TYR A 74 -1.92 -6.65 7.01
N ASN A 75 -1.20 -7.66 7.54
CA ASN A 75 -0.17 -8.42 6.81
C ASN A 75 -0.46 -9.92 6.71
N LYS A 76 -1.65 -10.33 7.16
CA LYS A 76 -2.16 -11.70 7.11
C LYS A 76 -3.68 -11.66 7.12
N GLU A 77 -4.28 -12.73 6.62
CA GLU A 77 -5.71 -12.96 6.71
C GLU A 77 -6.15 -13.05 8.19
N LEU A 78 -7.37 -12.56 8.46
CA LEU A 78 -8.00 -12.66 9.78
C LEU A 78 -9.02 -13.80 9.73
N ASN A 79 -8.94 -14.70 10.70
CA ASN A 79 -9.88 -15.83 10.86
C ASN A 79 -11.16 -15.42 11.57
#